data_AF-A0A962H1U0-F1
#
_entry.id   AF-A0A962H1U0-F1
#
_cell.length_a   1.000
_cell.length_b   1.000
_cell.length_c   1.000
_cell.angle_alpha   90.00
_cell.angle_beta   90.00
_cell.angle_gamma   90.00
#
_symmetry.space_group_name_H-M   'P 1'
#
loop_
_entity.id
_entity.type
_entity.pdbx_description
1 polymer ?
#
loop_
_entity_poly.entity_id
_entity_poly.type
_entity_poly.pdbx_seq_one_letter_code
_entity_poly.pdbx_strand_id
1 'polypeptide(L)'
;MPSVSPSAAPDSAWLDAQYDNRARVPDFASYFERWRAASALARQAQGTTLDLRYGDGEGETLDLFPPSVPVDGPAPVLVFIHG
;
A
#
# COMPACT_ATOMS: atom_id res chain seq x y z
N MET A 1 -3.69 13.64 -46.62
CA MET A 1 -3.50 13.37 -45.18
C MET A 1 -3.63 11.87 -44.97
N PRO A 2 -2.58 11.14 -44.55
CA PRO A 2 -2.76 9.73 -44.23
C PRO A 2 -3.64 9.61 -42.99
N SER A 3 -4.74 8.88 -43.13
CA SER A 3 -5.67 8.56 -42.05
C SER A 3 -4.98 7.56 -41.10
N VAL A 4 -4.78 7.97 -39.85
CA VAL A 4 -4.32 7.07 -38.80
C VAL A 4 -5.53 6.24 -38.37
N SER A 5 -5.54 4.97 -38.73
CA SER A 5 -6.51 4.03 -38.17
C SER A 5 -6.25 3.89 -36.66
N PRO A 6 -7.27 3.91 -35.79
CA PRO A 6 -7.07 3.64 -34.38
C PRO A 6 -6.51 2.21 -34.25
N SER A 7 -5.38 2.07 -33.56
CA SER A 7 -4.85 0.75 -33.19
C SER A 7 -5.94 -0.03 -32.48
N ALA A 8 -6.16 -1.30 -32.87
CA ALA A 8 -7.04 -2.19 -32.14
C ALA A 8 -6.64 -2.21 -30.66
N ALA A 9 -7.62 -2.18 -29.76
CA ALA A 9 -7.36 -2.32 -28.33
C ALA A 9 -6.67 -3.68 -28.06
N PRO A 10 -5.69 -3.74 -27.16
CA PRO A 10 -5.06 -5.01 -26.79
C PRO A 10 -6.09 -5.98 -26.20
N ASP A 11 -5.90 -7.28 -26.46
CA ASP A 11 -6.75 -8.31 -25.88
C ASP A 11 -6.53 -8.49 -24.37
N SER A 12 -7.45 -9.18 -23.70
CA SER A 12 -7.40 -9.40 -22.25
C SER A 12 -6.14 -10.14 -21.81
N ALA A 13 -5.67 -11.12 -22.58
CA ALA A 13 -4.48 -11.90 -22.22
C ALA A 13 -3.22 -11.02 -22.23
N TRP A 14 -3.12 -10.11 -23.18
CA TRP A 14 -2.04 -9.13 -23.21
C TRP A 14 -2.11 -8.18 -22.00
N LEU A 15 -3.30 -7.69 -21.67
CA LEU A 15 -3.51 -6.80 -20.51
C LEU A 15 -3.17 -7.50 -19.20
N ASP A 16 -3.64 -8.74 -18.98
CA ASP A 16 -3.31 -9.53 -17.79
C ASP A 16 -1.80 -9.69 -17.64
N ALA A 17 -1.12 -10.02 -18.73
CA ALA A 17 0.33 -10.11 -18.74
C ALA A 17 1.02 -8.77 -18.43
N GLN A 18 0.42 -7.61 -18.76
CA GLN A 18 0.97 -6.30 -18.44
C GLN A 18 0.73 -5.87 -16.99
N TYR A 19 -0.38 -6.28 -16.39
CA TYR A 19 -0.77 -5.89 -15.04
C TYR A 19 -0.34 -6.89 -13.96
N ASP A 20 0.16 -8.07 -14.34
CA ASP A 20 0.77 -9.00 -13.40
C ASP A 20 2.19 -8.56 -12.99
N ASN A 21 2.24 -7.68 -12.00
CA ASN A 21 3.48 -7.25 -11.38
C ASN A 21 4.23 -8.40 -10.68
N ARG A 22 3.52 -9.45 -10.23
CA ARG A 22 4.15 -10.59 -9.55
C ARG A 22 4.93 -11.45 -10.55
N ALA A 23 4.38 -11.66 -11.75
CA ALA A 23 5.11 -12.30 -12.84
C ALA A 23 6.34 -11.49 -13.28
N ARG A 24 6.33 -10.17 -13.12
CA ARG A 24 7.45 -9.28 -13.47
C ARG A 24 8.54 -9.13 -12.41
N VAL A 25 8.26 -9.49 -11.17
CA VAL A 25 9.21 -9.36 -10.05
C VAL A 25 9.47 -10.76 -9.49
N PRO A 26 10.49 -11.49 -9.97
CA PRO A 26 10.71 -12.90 -9.62
C PRO A 26 10.71 -13.20 -8.11
N ASP A 27 11.26 -12.29 -7.31
CA ASP A 27 11.38 -12.46 -5.86
C ASP A 27 10.25 -11.80 -5.05
N PHE A 28 9.10 -11.47 -5.67
CA PHE A 28 8.00 -10.72 -5.04
C PHE A 28 7.57 -11.30 -3.67
N ALA A 29 7.59 -12.63 -3.53
CA ALA A 29 7.20 -13.32 -2.31
C ALA A 29 8.09 -12.95 -1.11
N SER A 30 9.38 -12.71 -1.34
CA SER A 30 10.31 -12.27 -0.30
C SER A 30 10.00 -10.86 0.21
N TYR A 31 9.46 -9.99 -0.64
CA TYR A 31 9.03 -8.66 -0.23
C TYR A 31 7.82 -8.77 0.69
N PHE A 32 6.84 -9.61 0.36
CA PHE A 32 5.67 -9.83 1.23
C PHE A 32 6.04 -10.38 2.60
N GLU A 33 6.98 -11.34 2.68
CA GLU A 33 7.46 -11.84 3.98
C GLU A 33 8.13 -10.73 4.78
N ARG A 34 9.02 -9.95 4.15
CA ARG A 34 9.69 -8.83 4.83
C ARG A 34 8.72 -7.77 5.28
N TRP A 35 7.71 -7.42 4.48
CA TRP A 35 6.68 -6.47 4.88
C TRP A 35 5.86 -6.98 6.06
N ARG A 36 5.42 -8.25 6.03
CA ARG A 36 4.71 -8.86 7.17
C ARG A 36 5.55 -8.79 8.45
N ALA A 37 6.82 -9.18 8.39
CA ALA A 37 7.71 -9.14 9.55
C ALA A 37 7.94 -7.72 10.06
N ALA A 38 8.23 -6.76 9.16
CA ALA A 38 8.45 -5.37 9.52
C ALA A 38 7.18 -4.71 10.08
N SER A 39 6.01 -4.97 9.50
CA SER A 39 4.73 -4.48 10.00
C SER A 39 4.39 -5.05 11.38
N ALA A 40 4.66 -6.34 11.62
CA ALA A 40 4.47 -6.94 12.93
C ALA A 40 5.34 -6.25 13.99
N LEU A 41 6.59 -5.93 13.67
CA LEU A 41 7.49 -5.18 14.56
C LEU A 41 6.98 -3.75 14.79
N ALA A 42 6.57 -3.04 13.74
CA ALA A 42 6.08 -1.67 13.85
C ALA A 42 4.85 -1.56 14.78
N ARG A 43 3.93 -2.52 14.70
CA ARG A 43 2.74 -2.58 15.57
C ARG A 43 3.04 -2.86 17.04
N GLN A 44 4.27 -3.28 17.38
CA GLN A 44 4.71 -3.42 18.77
C GLN A 44 5.27 -2.11 19.35
N ALA A 45 5.34 -1.03 18.56
CA ALA A 45 5.85 0.25 19.04
C ALA A 45 4.95 0.82 20.16
N GLN A 46 5.59 1.40 21.17
CA GLN A 46 4.90 1.94 22.35
C GLN A 46 3.95 3.09 21.97
N GLY A 47 2.73 3.05 22.51
CA GLY A 47 1.73 4.09 22.27
C GLY A 47 0.98 3.98 20.94
N THR A 48 1.24 2.94 20.15
CA THR A 48 0.49 2.68 18.90
C THR A 48 -0.96 2.38 19.21
N THR A 49 -1.88 3.01 18.48
CA THR A 49 -3.30 2.68 18.48
C THR A 49 -3.62 1.95 17.18
N LEU A 50 -3.98 0.68 17.27
CA LEU A 50 -4.35 -0.14 16.12
C LEU A 50 -5.87 -0.06 15.88
N ASP A 51 -6.27 -0.26 14.64
CA ASP A 51 -7.67 -0.40 14.25
C ASP A 51 -8.57 0.80 14.64
N LEU A 52 -8.03 2.02 14.60
CA LEU A 52 -8.79 3.24 14.85
C LEU A 52 -9.81 3.45 13.72
N ARG A 53 -11.09 3.38 14.05
CA ARG A 53 -12.18 3.58 13.08
C ARG A 53 -12.25 5.04 12.62
N TYR A 54 -12.31 5.24 11.31
CA TYR A 54 -12.66 6.53 10.70
C TYR A 54 -14.01 6.48 9.97
N GLY A 55 -14.63 5.30 9.85
CA GLY A 55 -15.93 5.09 9.24
C GLY A 55 -16.62 3.80 9.71
N ASP A 56 -17.74 3.48 9.07
CA ASP A 56 -18.65 2.39 9.45
C ASP A 56 -18.34 1.07 8.73
N GLY A 57 -17.59 1.11 7.63
CA GLY A 57 -17.15 -0.06 6.87
C GLY A 57 -16.18 -0.95 7.66
N GLU A 58 -16.09 -2.22 7.27
CA GLU A 58 -15.21 -3.19 7.93
C GLU A 58 -13.72 -2.77 7.83
N GLY A 59 -13.29 -2.30 6.66
CA GLY A 59 -11.93 -1.83 6.41
C GLY A 59 -11.69 -0.35 6.67
N GLU A 60 -12.66 0.38 7.23
CA GLU A 60 -12.53 1.82 7.49
C GLU A 60 -11.82 2.08 8.83
N THR A 61 -10.61 1.52 8.93
CA THR A 61 -9.71 1.64 10.08
C THR A 61 -8.33 2.12 9.65
N LEU A 62 -7.60 2.72 10.58
CA LEU A 62 -6.18 3.05 10.43
C LEU A 62 -5.38 2.71 11.69
N ASP A 63 -4.10 2.45 11.50
CA ASP A 63 -3.14 2.32 12.60
C ASP A 63 -2.47 3.69 12.83
N LEU A 64 -2.49 4.20 14.07
CA LEU A 64 -1.86 5.45 14.46
C LEU A 64 -0.57 5.17 15.24
N PHE A 65 0.56 5.60 14.66
CA PHE A 65 1.90 5.46 15.25
C PHE A 65 2.39 6.84 15.74
N PRO A 66 2.42 7.11 17.05
CA PRO A 66 2.93 8.37 17.57
C PRO A 66 4.46 8.46 17.45
N PRO A 67 5.04 9.67 17.50
CA PRO A 67 6.48 9.85 17.62
C PRO A 67 7.05 9.08 18.82
N SER A 68 8.21 8.46 18.65
CA SER A 68 8.90 7.72 19.72
C SER A 68 9.55 8.62 20.77
N VAL A 69 9.62 9.92 20.51
CA VAL A 69 10.14 10.95 21.41
C VAL A 69 9.07 12.01 21.68
N PRO A 70 9.05 12.61 22.87
CA PRO A 70 8.16 13.74 23.15
C PRO A 70 8.37 14.88 22.15
N VAL A 71 7.26 15.49 21.75
CA VAL A 71 7.24 16.66 20.87
C VAL A 71 6.58 17.83 21.60
N ASP A 72 7.17 19.01 21.49
CA ASP A 72 6.55 20.24 21.98
C ASP A 72 5.53 20.73 20.95
N GLY A 73 4.25 20.50 21.23
CA GLY A 73 3.14 20.88 20.35
C GLY A 73 2.77 19.80 19.32
N PRO A 74 1.94 20.14 18.32
CA PRO A 74 1.45 19.17 17.34
C PRO A 74 2.56 18.63 16.43
N ALA A 75 2.67 17.31 16.32
CA ALA A 75 3.53 16.66 15.33
C ALA A 75 2.90 16.71 13.92
N PRO A 76 3.70 16.85 12.85
CA PRO A 76 3.24 16.61 11.49
C PRO A 76 2.69 15.17 11.33
N VAL A 77 1.67 15.01 10.49
CA VAL A 77 1.05 13.71 10.22
C VAL A 77 1.47 13.21 8.85
N LEU A 78 2.10 12.03 8.81
CA LEU A 78 2.31 11.26 7.58
C LEU A 78 1.21 10.23 7.44
N VAL A 79 0.47 10.29 6.33
CA VAL A 79 -0.53 9.27 5.96
C VAL A 79 0.06 8.38 4.89
N PHE A 80 0.03 7.07 5.11
CA PHE A 80 0.44 6.06 4.14
C PHE A 80 -0.79 5.26 3.71
N ILE A 81 -1.03 5.18 2.38
CA ILE A 81 -2.11 4.41 1.77
C ILE A 81 -1.47 3.29 0.97
N HIS A 82 -1.73 2.04 1.35
CA HIS A 82 -1.16 0.89 0.66
C HIS A 82 -1.85 0.65 -0.69
N GLY A 83 -1.14 -0.03 -1.60
CA GLY A 83 -1.69 -0.55 -2.87
C GLY A 83 -2.17 -1.98 -2.77
#